data_AF-A0A0N4VUP6-F1
#
_entry.id   AF-A0A0N4VUP6-F1
#
_cell.length_a   1.000
_cell.length_b   1.000
_cell.length_c   1.000
_cell.angle_alpha   90.00
_cell.angle_beta   90.00
_cell.angle_gamma   90.00
#
_symmetry.space_group_name_H-M   'P 1'
#
loop_
_entity.id
_entity.type
_entity.pdbx_description
1 polymer ?
#
loop_
_entity_poly.entity_id
_entity_poly.type
_entity_poly.pdbx_seq_one_letter_code
_entity_poly.pdbx_strand_id
1 'polypeptide(L)'
;MFQAPIVPVEQPIAPNAVGEGEDVIVEEEIAQEGVEIPDDDSTEEPPIVDPPGPAQPLPPPQQLPPLQPLQPPPQLPQFVVRLITGEMKRLDDLKVNDWVQTLKGAEVRYAPVTFWLHRVPSQKAEFVRLELSDGTELKLTAKHFIYRTKCTDEGNQVTTDELSREAVLAEKIVEGDCLYQVVGDEHVRTARVTKISSVTETGIYSPMTSNGRIVVNGVYASCHNIVQSNSLQNTFFSYADRMRKFYASLFSTESDVAELPMGMDLIANMLDLVIPKDLVTL
;
A
#
# COMPACT_ATOMS: atom_id res chain seq x y z
N MET A 1 -30.58 -17.74 12.43
CA MET A 1 -31.60 -18.44 11.62
C MET A 1 -32.13 -17.45 10.60
N PHE A 2 -31.59 -17.47 9.39
CA PHE A 2 -32.22 -17.04 8.12
C PHE A 2 -31.23 -17.40 7.01
N GLN A 3 -31.65 -18.36 6.19
CA GLN A 3 -30.93 -18.99 5.09
C GLN A 3 -31.70 -18.64 3.82
N ALA A 4 -31.01 -18.37 2.73
CA ALA A 4 -31.58 -18.10 1.40
C ALA A 4 -30.58 -18.60 0.34
N PRO A 5 -31.02 -18.94 -0.88
CA PRO A 5 -31.01 -20.32 -1.36
C PRO A 5 -29.92 -20.61 -2.39
N ILE A 6 -29.63 -21.90 -2.53
CA ILE A 6 -28.69 -22.50 -3.49
C ILE A 6 -29.42 -22.61 -4.85
N VAL A 7 -28.84 -22.07 -5.92
CA VAL A 7 -29.30 -22.30 -7.30
C VAL A 7 -28.19 -23.05 -8.06
N PRO A 8 -28.51 -24.03 -8.92
CA PRO A 8 -27.53 -24.98 -9.46
C PRO A 8 -26.67 -24.42 -10.60
N VAL A 9 -25.46 -24.96 -10.68
CA VAL A 9 -24.44 -24.73 -11.71
C VAL A 9 -24.89 -25.33 -13.05
N GLU A 10 -24.97 -24.53 -14.11
CA GLU A 10 -25.03 -25.03 -15.49
C GLU A 10 -23.61 -25.31 -16.02
N GLN A 11 -23.46 -26.47 -16.65
CA GLN A 11 -22.22 -27.03 -17.18
C GLN A 11 -21.86 -26.44 -18.57
N PRO A 12 -20.58 -26.47 -18.98
CA PRO A 12 -20.13 -25.91 -20.25
C PRO A 12 -20.46 -26.81 -21.45
N ILE A 13 -20.78 -26.16 -22.58
CA ILE A 13 -21.04 -26.77 -23.88
C ILE A 13 -19.71 -27.18 -24.54
N ALA A 14 -19.64 -28.43 -25.01
CA ALA A 14 -18.50 -29.01 -25.72
C ALA A 14 -18.36 -28.50 -27.17
N PRO A 15 -17.15 -28.55 -27.76
CA PRO A 15 -16.90 -28.12 -29.14
C PRO A 15 -17.26 -29.23 -30.15
N ASN A 16 -17.88 -28.85 -31.27
CA ASN A 16 -18.04 -29.73 -32.43
C ASN A 16 -16.81 -29.67 -33.33
N ALA A 17 -16.44 -30.86 -33.77
CA ALA A 17 -15.27 -31.19 -34.59
C ALA A 17 -15.54 -31.12 -36.10
N VAL A 18 -14.44 -31.37 -36.82
CA VAL A 18 -14.29 -32.08 -38.10
C VAL A 18 -13.86 -31.23 -39.29
N GLY A 19 -12.67 -31.56 -39.80
CA GLY A 19 -12.13 -31.23 -41.12
C GLY A 19 -10.88 -32.09 -41.35
N GLU A 20 -11.07 -33.19 -42.06
CA GLU A 20 -10.10 -34.23 -42.46
C GLU A 20 -9.02 -33.72 -43.44
N GLY A 21 -7.93 -34.48 -43.60
CA GLY A 21 -6.98 -34.38 -44.72
C GLY A 21 -5.53 -34.64 -44.31
N GLU A 22 -5.07 -35.89 -44.29
CA GLU A 22 -4.28 -36.57 -45.35
C GLU A 22 -2.80 -36.73 -44.95
N ASP A 23 -2.37 -38.00 -44.88
CA ASP A 23 -0.99 -38.44 -44.78
C ASP A 23 -0.23 -38.10 -46.08
N VAL A 24 0.93 -37.46 -45.97
CA VAL A 24 1.99 -37.57 -46.99
C VAL A 24 3.36 -37.62 -46.29
N ILE A 25 3.99 -38.78 -46.41
CA ILE A 25 5.40 -39.02 -46.12
C ILE A 25 6.17 -38.57 -47.37
N VAL A 26 7.14 -37.66 -47.21
CA VAL A 26 8.18 -37.44 -48.22
C VAL A 26 9.53 -37.36 -47.51
N GLU A 27 10.32 -38.43 -47.64
CA GLU A 27 11.76 -38.38 -47.48
C GLU A 27 12.35 -37.76 -48.74
N GLU A 28 13.23 -36.76 -48.59
CA GLU A 28 14.21 -36.42 -49.64
C GLU A 28 15.52 -35.96 -48.98
N GLU A 29 16.51 -36.84 -49.08
CA GLU A 29 17.95 -36.55 -49.09
C GLU A 29 18.22 -35.59 -50.29
N ILE A 30 19.14 -34.63 -50.29
CA ILE A 30 20.55 -34.73 -50.70
C ILE A 30 21.18 -33.33 -50.52
N ALA A 31 22.50 -33.33 -50.28
CA ALA A 31 23.51 -32.40 -50.83
C ALA A 31 24.22 -31.45 -49.85
N GLN A 32 25.50 -31.76 -49.71
CA GLN A 32 26.57 -31.00 -49.09
C GLN A 32 26.92 -29.78 -49.96
N GLU A 33 27.19 -28.63 -49.33
CA GLU A 33 28.08 -27.61 -49.90
C GLU A 33 29.27 -27.42 -48.97
N GLY A 34 30.45 -27.61 -49.56
CA GLY A 34 31.75 -27.44 -48.91
C GLY A 34 32.08 -25.96 -48.73
N VAL A 35 32.67 -25.65 -47.58
CA VAL A 35 33.33 -24.37 -47.33
C VAL A 35 34.82 -24.57 -47.61
N GLU A 36 35.31 -23.90 -48.65
CA GLU A 36 36.74 -23.77 -48.94
C GLU A 36 37.40 -22.87 -47.89
N ILE A 37 38.47 -23.37 -47.26
CA ILE A 37 39.35 -22.62 -46.37
C ILE A 37 40.52 -22.15 -47.23
N PRO A 38 40.84 -20.84 -47.30
CA PRO A 38 42.07 -20.40 -47.94
C PRO A 38 43.26 -20.64 -47.00
N ASP A 39 44.30 -21.27 -47.55
CA ASP A 39 45.64 -21.37 -46.98
C ASP A 39 46.24 -19.96 -46.84
N ASP A 40 46.67 -19.58 -45.64
CA ASP A 40 47.68 -18.54 -45.48
C ASP A 40 48.78 -19.03 -44.53
N ASP A 41 49.96 -19.05 -45.13
CA ASP A 41 51.24 -19.54 -44.66
C ASP A 41 51.99 -18.37 -44.00
N SER A 42 52.12 -18.39 -42.69
CA SER A 42 53.19 -17.64 -42.01
C SER A 42 53.49 -18.25 -40.64
N THR A 43 54.53 -19.08 -40.60
CA THR A 43 55.16 -19.54 -39.36
C THR A 43 56.11 -18.46 -38.86
N GLU A 44 55.76 -17.76 -37.78
CA GLU A 44 56.69 -16.93 -37.02
C GLU A 44 56.95 -17.60 -35.65
N GLU A 45 58.22 -17.93 -35.40
CA GLU A 45 58.69 -18.66 -34.21
C GLU A 45 58.79 -17.70 -33.00
N PRO A 46 58.30 -18.05 -31.80
CA PRO A 46 58.31 -17.14 -30.65
C PRO A 46 59.72 -16.97 -30.05
N PRO A 47 60.03 -15.81 -29.44
CA PRO A 47 61.35 -15.55 -28.88
C PRO A 47 61.58 -16.34 -27.59
N ILE A 48 62.82 -16.81 -27.42
CA ILE A 48 63.32 -17.51 -26.24
C ILE A 48 63.38 -16.51 -25.07
N VAL A 49 62.61 -16.78 -24.00
CA VAL A 49 62.60 -15.98 -22.76
C VAL A 49 63.56 -16.61 -21.76
N ASP A 50 64.56 -15.85 -21.30
CA ASP A 50 65.48 -16.29 -20.24
C ASP A 50 64.74 -16.61 -18.93
N PRO A 51 65.20 -17.59 -18.13
CA PRO A 51 64.52 -17.97 -16.89
C PRO A 51 64.62 -16.86 -15.82
N PRO A 52 63.57 -16.65 -15.01
CA PRO A 52 63.56 -15.60 -13.99
C PRO A 52 64.52 -15.93 -12.84
N GLY A 53 65.23 -14.90 -12.35
CA GLY A 53 66.11 -15.00 -11.19
C GLY A 53 65.36 -15.34 -9.88
N PRO A 54 66.09 -15.66 -8.79
CA PRO A 54 65.50 -16.17 -7.56
C PRO A 54 64.56 -15.16 -6.88
N ALA A 55 63.36 -15.63 -6.54
CA ALA A 55 62.30 -14.84 -5.91
C ALA A 55 62.67 -14.37 -4.49
N GLN A 56 62.32 -13.13 -4.15
CA GLN A 56 62.46 -12.59 -2.80
C GLN A 56 61.36 -13.12 -1.86
N PRO A 57 61.60 -13.27 -0.55
CA PRO A 57 60.58 -13.74 0.39
C PRO A 57 59.46 -12.72 0.60
N LEU A 58 58.21 -13.20 0.61
CA LEU A 58 57.02 -12.39 0.89
C LEU A 58 57.02 -11.88 2.34
N PRO A 59 56.46 -10.67 2.60
CA PRO A 59 56.29 -10.17 3.96
C PRO A 59 55.25 -10.99 4.74
N PRO A 60 55.35 -11.04 6.09
CA PRO A 60 54.43 -11.81 6.91
C PRO A 60 52.99 -11.25 6.86
N PRO A 61 51.96 -12.11 6.97
CA PRO A 61 50.56 -11.67 6.88
C PRO A 61 50.20 -10.73 8.03
N GLN A 62 49.64 -9.56 7.71
CA GLN A 62 49.05 -8.69 8.71
C GLN A 62 47.70 -9.26 9.16
N GLN A 63 47.47 -9.29 10.48
CA GLN A 63 46.26 -9.83 11.07
C GLN A 63 45.10 -8.84 10.87
N LEU A 64 44.10 -9.25 10.09
CA LEU A 64 42.88 -8.45 9.90
C LEU A 64 42.12 -8.32 11.23
N PRO A 65 41.51 -7.16 11.51
CA PRO A 65 40.71 -6.98 12.71
C PRO A 65 39.50 -7.93 12.72
N PRO A 66 38.97 -8.29 13.91
CA PRO A 66 37.81 -9.16 14.00
C PRO A 66 36.60 -8.54 13.29
N LEU A 67 35.99 -9.31 12.38
CA LEU A 67 34.73 -8.92 11.76
C LEU A 67 33.66 -8.80 12.84
N GLN A 68 33.10 -7.59 12.99
CA GLN A 68 31.94 -7.39 13.84
C GLN A 68 30.74 -8.13 13.22
N PRO A 69 29.84 -8.74 14.03
CA PRO A 69 28.61 -9.31 13.50
C PRO A 69 27.83 -8.22 12.76
N LEU A 70 27.49 -8.46 11.49
CA LEU A 70 26.61 -7.59 10.73
C LEU A 70 25.30 -7.46 11.51
N GLN A 71 25.00 -6.26 12.00
CA GLN A 71 23.66 -5.97 12.50
C GLN A 71 22.69 -6.21 11.33
N PRO A 72 21.61 -7.00 11.51
CA PRO A 72 20.61 -7.13 10.47
C PRO A 72 20.08 -5.73 10.14
N PRO A 73 19.90 -5.38 8.86
CA PRO A 73 19.42 -4.07 8.49
C PRO A 73 18.11 -3.78 9.23
N PRO A 74 17.90 -2.55 9.73
CA PRO A 74 16.62 -2.18 10.32
C PRO A 74 15.52 -2.47 9.31
N GLN A 75 14.60 -3.36 9.68
CA GLN A 75 13.49 -3.74 8.83
C GLN A 75 12.50 -2.57 8.86
N LEU A 76 12.71 -1.61 7.96
CA LEU A 76 11.86 -0.44 7.83
C LEU A 76 10.43 -0.90 7.49
N PRO A 77 9.38 -0.33 8.09
CA PRO A 77 8.06 -0.43 7.50
C PRO A 77 8.13 0.30 6.15
N GLN A 78 8.16 -0.46 5.06
CA GLN A 78 8.28 0.02 3.68
C GLN A 78 6.96 0.62 3.18
N PHE A 79 6.38 1.54 3.95
CA PHE A 79 5.21 2.31 3.51
C PHE A 79 5.68 3.58 2.85
N VAL A 80 5.26 3.76 1.59
CA VAL A 80 5.58 4.93 0.81
C VAL A 80 4.31 5.55 0.25
N VAL A 81 4.32 6.87 0.14
CA VAL A 81 3.28 7.66 -0.50
C VAL A 81 3.93 8.46 -1.62
N ARG A 82 3.20 8.66 -2.70
CA ARG A 82 3.65 9.51 -3.81
C ARG A 82 3.30 10.96 -3.53
N LEU A 83 4.28 11.86 -3.59
CA LEU A 83 4.08 13.30 -3.48
C LEU A 83 3.62 13.89 -4.81
N ILE A 84 3.07 15.11 -4.77
CA ILE A 84 2.70 15.87 -5.99
C ILE A 84 3.87 16.13 -6.93
N THR A 85 5.10 16.08 -6.41
CA THR A 85 6.34 16.18 -7.19
C THR A 85 6.69 14.89 -7.94
N GLY A 86 5.96 13.80 -7.70
CA GLY A 86 6.27 12.46 -8.20
C GLY A 86 7.24 11.66 -7.31
N GLU A 87 7.84 12.28 -6.30
CA GLU A 87 8.73 11.61 -5.35
C GLU A 87 7.97 10.60 -4.47
N MET A 88 8.55 9.42 -4.26
CA MET A 88 8.07 8.48 -3.25
C MET A 88 8.67 8.84 -1.90
N LYS A 89 7.84 9.22 -0.94
CA LYS A 89 8.25 9.55 0.43
C LYS A 89 7.78 8.47 1.40
N ARG A 90 8.63 8.11 2.35
CA ARG A 90 8.26 7.16 3.41
C ARG A 90 7.16 7.75 4.31
N LEU A 91 6.23 6.90 4.72
CA LEU A 91 5.06 7.34 5.48
C LEU A 91 5.45 7.99 6.81
N ASP A 92 6.48 7.49 7.49
CA ASP A 92 6.97 8.04 8.77
C ASP A 92 7.75 9.36 8.62
N ASP A 93 8.28 9.64 7.43
CA ASP A 93 8.98 10.89 7.07
C ASP A 93 8.04 11.97 6.53
N LEU A 94 6.75 11.67 6.44
CA LEU A 94 5.72 12.58 5.96
C LEU A 94 5.54 13.80 6.88
N LYS A 95 5.29 14.96 6.31
CA LYS A 95 5.11 16.23 7.03
C LYS A 95 3.71 16.78 6.77
N VAL A 96 3.21 17.57 7.72
CA VAL A 96 2.02 18.41 7.48
C VAL A 96 2.32 19.34 6.31
N ASN A 97 1.33 19.53 5.44
CA ASN A 97 1.40 20.22 4.14
C ASN A 97 2.15 19.48 3.02
N ASP A 98 2.66 18.26 3.23
CA ASP A 98 3.05 17.41 2.10
C ASP A 98 1.79 17.06 1.30
N TRP A 99 1.81 17.32 0.00
CA TRP A 99 0.73 16.96 -0.91
C TRP A 99 0.92 15.53 -1.41
N VAL A 100 0.05 14.63 -0.96
CA VAL A 100 0.14 13.20 -1.26
C VAL A 100 -0.93 12.78 -2.26
N GLN A 101 -0.65 11.70 -3.00
CA GLN A 101 -1.57 11.10 -3.95
C GLN A 101 -2.80 10.54 -3.22
N THR A 102 -3.98 10.83 -3.78
CA THR A 102 -5.31 10.48 -3.31
C THR A 102 -6.23 10.24 -4.51
N LEU A 103 -7.49 9.89 -4.28
CA LEU A 103 -8.49 9.79 -5.34
C LEU A 103 -9.70 10.70 -5.08
N LYS A 104 -10.31 11.19 -6.16
CA LYS A 104 -11.66 11.79 -6.18
C LYS A 104 -12.51 11.03 -7.20
N GLY A 105 -13.31 10.07 -6.75
CA GLY A 105 -13.84 9.06 -7.67
C GLY A 105 -12.69 8.16 -8.13
N ALA A 106 -12.63 7.83 -9.43
CA ALA A 106 -11.48 7.14 -10.02
C ALA A 106 -10.40 8.09 -10.55
N GLU A 107 -10.55 9.39 -10.34
CA GLU A 107 -9.56 10.37 -10.77
C GLU A 107 -8.44 10.52 -9.73
N VAL A 108 -7.19 10.37 -10.17
CA VAL A 108 -6.01 10.62 -9.34
C VAL A 108 -5.89 12.11 -9.03
N ARG A 109 -5.80 12.44 -7.74
CA ARG A 109 -5.71 13.81 -7.22
C ARG A 109 -4.64 13.88 -6.14
N TYR A 110 -4.24 15.09 -5.78
CA TYR A 110 -3.35 15.31 -4.64
C TYR A 110 -4.07 16.12 -3.56
N ALA A 111 -3.80 15.79 -2.30
CA ALA A 111 -4.33 16.52 -1.15
C ALA A 111 -3.22 16.71 -0.09
N PRO A 112 -3.19 17.86 0.59
CA PRO A 112 -2.24 18.08 1.67
C PRO A 112 -2.57 17.20 2.87
N VAL A 113 -1.52 16.70 3.52
CA VAL A 113 -1.60 16.18 4.89
C VAL A 113 -1.91 17.36 5.83
N THR A 114 -3.03 17.31 6.53
CA THR A 114 -3.51 18.39 7.39
C THR A 114 -3.05 18.22 8.83
N PHE A 115 -3.06 17.00 9.36
CA PHE A 115 -2.58 16.67 10.70
C PHE A 115 -2.27 15.17 10.83
N TRP A 116 -1.70 14.78 11.95
CA TRP A 116 -1.47 13.38 12.33
C TRP A 116 -2.54 12.93 13.32
N LEU A 117 -3.33 11.91 12.97
CA LEU A 117 -4.24 11.29 13.94
C LEU A 117 -3.44 10.44 14.93
N HIS A 118 -2.50 9.64 14.43
CA HIS A 118 -1.54 8.89 15.24
C HIS A 118 -0.15 8.95 14.60
N ARG A 119 0.88 9.18 15.42
CA ARG A 119 2.30 9.09 15.01
C ARG A 119 3.12 8.60 16.20
N VAL A 120 3.24 7.29 16.35
CA VAL A 120 3.91 6.66 17.50
C VAL A 120 4.96 5.67 17.00
N PRO A 121 6.19 6.12 16.71
CA PRO A 121 7.25 5.29 16.12
C PRO A 121 7.69 4.10 16.98
N SER A 122 7.52 4.18 18.29
CA SER A 122 7.93 3.14 19.25
C SER A 122 6.84 2.11 19.56
N GLN A 123 5.61 2.34 19.11
CA GLN A 123 4.47 1.47 19.43
C GLN A 123 4.56 0.16 18.65
N LYS A 124 4.65 -0.97 19.35
CA LYS A 124 4.44 -2.29 18.75
C LYS A 124 2.95 -2.51 18.52
N ALA A 125 2.59 -2.98 17.33
CA ALA A 125 1.20 -3.27 16.97
C ALA A 125 1.10 -4.44 16.00
N GLU A 126 -0.05 -5.10 16.01
CA GLU A 126 -0.42 -6.09 15.02
C GLU A 126 -1.04 -5.43 13.78
N PHE A 127 -0.64 -5.91 12.62
CA PHE A 127 -1.11 -5.46 11.32
C PHE A 127 -1.63 -6.65 10.53
N VAL A 128 -2.74 -6.45 9.82
CA VAL A 128 -3.18 -7.32 8.74
C VAL A 128 -2.28 -7.02 7.54
N ARG A 129 -1.51 -8.00 7.08
CA ARG A 129 -0.69 -7.94 5.86
C ARG A 129 -1.49 -8.54 4.71
N LEU A 130 -1.75 -7.70 3.71
CA LEU A 130 -2.41 -8.05 2.45
C LEU A 130 -1.35 -8.11 1.35
N GLU A 131 -1.22 -9.27 0.71
CA GLU A 131 -0.41 -9.46 -0.51
C GLU A 131 -1.36 -9.47 -1.72
N LEU A 132 -1.04 -8.70 -2.76
CA LEU A 132 -1.84 -8.58 -3.97
C LEU A 132 -1.28 -9.42 -5.12
N SER A 133 -2.07 -9.60 -6.18
CA SER A 133 -1.73 -10.43 -7.34
C SER A 133 -0.49 -9.96 -8.11
N ASP A 134 -0.13 -8.68 -8.02
CA ASP A 134 1.07 -8.10 -8.63
C ASP A 134 2.29 -8.08 -7.68
N GLY A 135 2.17 -8.70 -6.51
CA GLY A 135 3.21 -8.71 -5.47
C GLY A 135 3.22 -7.46 -4.59
N THR A 136 2.31 -6.51 -4.80
CA THR A 136 2.16 -5.34 -3.91
C THR A 136 1.74 -5.79 -2.52
N GLU A 137 2.33 -5.18 -1.51
CA GLU A 137 1.98 -5.42 -0.12
C GLU A 137 1.47 -4.15 0.57
N LEU A 138 0.40 -4.32 1.34
CA LEU A 138 -0.12 -3.31 2.25
C LEU A 138 -0.31 -3.94 3.63
N LYS A 139 0.12 -3.24 4.68
CA LYS A 139 -0.20 -3.63 6.06
C LYS A 139 -0.87 -2.47 6.77
N LEU A 140 -1.90 -2.80 7.51
CA LEU A 140 -2.77 -1.85 8.19
C LEU A 140 -3.35 -2.51 9.43
N THR A 141 -3.73 -1.72 10.43
CA THR A 141 -4.35 -2.28 11.64
C THR A 141 -5.70 -2.91 11.30
N ALA A 142 -6.13 -3.91 12.07
CA ALA A 142 -7.38 -4.65 11.83
C ALA A 142 -8.61 -3.72 11.67
N LYS A 143 -8.63 -2.60 12.39
CA LYS A 143 -9.74 -1.62 12.41
C LYS A 143 -9.57 -0.46 11.41
N HIS A 144 -8.51 -0.46 10.61
CA HIS A 144 -8.30 0.57 9.61
C HIS A 144 -9.26 0.40 8.43
N PHE A 145 -9.81 1.50 7.92
CA PHE A 145 -10.74 1.44 6.80
C PHE A 145 -10.04 1.36 5.44
N ILE A 146 -10.49 0.44 4.61
CA ILE A 146 -10.02 0.23 3.24
C ILE A 146 -11.20 0.03 2.27
N TYR A 147 -10.99 0.31 1.00
CA TYR A 147 -12.02 0.18 -0.03
C TYR A 147 -11.80 -1.13 -0.81
N ARG A 148 -12.80 -2.01 -0.77
CA ARG A 148 -12.80 -3.27 -1.54
C ARG A 148 -13.85 -3.29 -2.63
N THR A 149 -13.70 -4.21 -3.56
CA THR A 149 -14.68 -4.55 -4.60
C THR A 149 -14.55 -6.03 -4.99
N LYS A 150 -15.47 -6.49 -5.85
CA LYS A 150 -15.37 -7.82 -6.46
C LYS A 150 -14.40 -7.77 -7.63
N CYS A 151 -13.65 -8.84 -7.83
CA CYS A 151 -12.76 -8.98 -8.98
C CYS A 151 -13.53 -9.43 -10.24
N THR A 152 -14.50 -8.63 -10.72
CA THR A 152 -15.19 -8.93 -11.99
C THR A 152 -14.28 -8.71 -13.19
N ASP A 153 -13.47 -7.64 -13.14
CA ASP A 153 -12.60 -7.18 -14.23
C ASP A 153 -11.21 -6.79 -13.68
N GLU A 154 -10.51 -7.77 -13.08
CA GLU A 154 -9.20 -7.54 -12.47
C GLU A 154 -8.19 -6.98 -13.48
N GLY A 155 -7.43 -5.96 -13.06
CA GLY A 155 -6.39 -5.34 -13.90
C GLY A 155 -6.90 -4.30 -14.90
N ASN A 156 -8.21 -4.24 -15.16
CA ASN A 156 -8.80 -3.24 -16.04
C ASN A 156 -8.93 -1.87 -15.36
N GLN A 157 -8.97 -0.81 -16.17
CA GLN A 157 -9.15 0.55 -15.69
C GLN A 157 -10.52 0.70 -15.02
N VAL A 158 -10.51 1.21 -13.79
CA VAL A 158 -11.70 1.48 -12.99
C VAL A 158 -12.26 2.83 -13.36
N THR A 159 -13.56 2.88 -13.62
CA THR A 159 -14.31 4.12 -13.82
C THR A 159 -14.81 4.68 -12.48
N THR A 160 -15.22 5.95 -12.47
CA THR A 160 -15.69 6.60 -11.23
C THR A 160 -16.94 5.94 -10.64
N ASP A 161 -17.79 5.34 -11.46
CA ASP A 161 -19.02 4.69 -11.01
C ASP A 161 -18.78 3.34 -10.34
N GLU A 162 -17.66 2.69 -10.66
CA GLU A 162 -17.27 1.40 -10.08
C GLU A 162 -16.56 1.55 -8.74
N LEU A 163 -16.02 2.74 -8.44
CA LEU A 163 -15.23 2.95 -7.23
C LEU A 163 -16.14 2.96 -5.99
N SER A 164 -15.98 1.93 -5.16
CA SER A 164 -16.75 1.76 -3.93
C SER A 164 -16.64 2.99 -3.04
N ARG A 165 -17.80 3.47 -2.59
CA ARG A 165 -17.91 4.55 -1.60
C ARG A 165 -17.93 4.02 -0.18
N GLU A 166 -18.15 2.72 0.00
CA GLU A 166 -18.21 2.09 1.30
C GLU A 166 -16.82 1.56 1.68
N ALA A 167 -16.32 2.04 2.82
CA ALA A 167 -15.08 1.53 3.38
C ALA A 167 -15.39 0.40 4.37
N VAL A 168 -14.59 -0.66 4.34
CA VAL A 168 -14.68 -1.81 5.24
C VAL A 168 -13.46 -1.85 6.16
N LEU A 169 -13.58 -2.49 7.33
CA LEU A 169 -12.43 -2.72 8.19
C LEU A 169 -11.48 -3.72 7.52
N ALA A 170 -10.18 -3.55 7.71
CA ALA A 170 -9.15 -4.43 7.16
C ALA A 170 -9.35 -5.90 7.54
N GLU A 171 -9.81 -6.18 8.77
CA GLU A 171 -10.13 -7.55 9.23
C GLU A 171 -11.30 -8.22 8.48
N LYS A 172 -12.07 -7.47 7.68
CA LYS A 172 -13.18 -8.00 6.89
C LYS A 172 -12.79 -8.32 5.46
N ILE A 173 -11.56 -8.00 5.06
CA ILE A 173 -11.01 -8.39 3.76
C ILE A 173 -10.79 -9.91 3.78
N VAL A 174 -11.16 -10.55 2.67
CA VAL A 174 -10.92 -11.98 2.44
C VAL A 174 -10.11 -12.17 1.17
N GLU A 175 -9.36 -13.27 1.09
CA GLU A 175 -8.67 -13.64 -0.14
C GLU A 175 -9.67 -13.75 -1.29
N GLY A 176 -9.29 -13.24 -2.46
CA GLY A 176 -10.19 -13.10 -3.62
C GLY A 176 -10.96 -11.79 -3.70
N ASP A 177 -11.00 -10.96 -2.64
CA ASP A 177 -11.43 -9.56 -2.75
C ASP A 177 -10.45 -8.77 -3.64
N CYS A 178 -10.94 -7.71 -4.28
CA CYS A 178 -10.11 -6.77 -5.04
C CYS A 178 -9.99 -5.42 -4.31
N LEU A 179 -8.81 -4.84 -4.34
CA LEU A 179 -8.54 -3.48 -3.85
C LEU A 179 -8.25 -2.54 -5.01
N TYR A 180 -8.50 -1.25 -4.80
CA TYR A 180 -8.18 -0.22 -5.78
C TYR A 180 -6.72 0.17 -5.68
N GLN A 181 -6.02 0.11 -6.81
CA GLN A 181 -4.61 0.44 -6.92
C GLN A 181 -4.41 1.51 -8.00
N VAL A 182 -3.57 2.49 -7.71
CA VAL A 182 -3.08 3.46 -8.69
C VAL A 182 -1.83 2.90 -9.36
N VAL A 183 -1.88 2.80 -10.69
CA VAL A 183 -0.74 2.36 -11.52
C VAL A 183 -0.18 3.57 -12.27
N GLY A 184 1.12 3.78 -12.12
CA GLY A 184 1.76 5.01 -12.56
C GLY A 184 1.19 6.21 -11.81
N ASP A 185 0.85 7.27 -12.54
CA ASP A 185 0.38 8.54 -11.97
C ASP A 185 -1.08 8.88 -12.30
N GLU A 186 -1.77 8.04 -13.08
CA GLU A 186 -3.02 8.45 -13.74
C GLU A 186 -4.16 7.44 -13.65
N HIS A 187 -3.86 6.13 -13.62
CA HIS A 187 -4.87 5.10 -13.83
C HIS A 187 -5.16 4.33 -12.54
N VAL A 188 -6.44 4.14 -12.23
CA VAL A 188 -6.88 3.24 -11.16
C VAL A 188 -7.25 1.91 -11.79
N ARG A 189 -6.77 0.81 -11.21
CA ARG A 189 -7.20 -0.55 -11.52
C ARG A 189 -7.60 -1.28 -10.26
N THR A 190 -8.12 -2.49 -10.42
CA THR A 190 -8.28 -3.43 -9.31
C THR A 190 -7.14 -4.44 -9.27
N ALA A 191 -6.73 -4.82 -8.06
CA ALA A 191 -5.75 -5.88 -7.81
C ALA A 191 -6.29 -6.83 -6.73
N ARG A 192 -6.26 -8.13 -7.01
CA ARG A 192 -6.80 -9.17 -6.13
C ARG A 192 -5.89 -9.39 -4.93
N VAL A 193 -6.50 -9.55 -3.76
CA VAL A 193 -5.84 -10.04 -2.55
C VAL A 193 -5.62 -11.54 -2.69
N THR A 194 -4.36 -11.96 -2.77
CA THR A 194 -3.96 -13.36 -2.95
C THR A 194 -3.61 -14.04 -1.64
N LYS A 195 -3.20 -13.27 -0.63
CA LYS A 195 -2.84 -13.81 0.68
C LYS A 195 -3.07 -12.80 1.80
N ILE A 196 -3.56 -13.29 2.93
CA ILE A 196 -3.75 -12.50 4.16
C ILE A 196 -2.97 -13.14 5.30
N SER A 197 -2.20 -12.33 6.03
CA SER A 197 -1.47 -12.79 7.22
C SER A 197 -1.47 -11.72 8.32
N SER A 198 -1.11 -12.10 9.55
CA SER A 198 -0.90 -11.17 10.66
C SER A 198 0.59 -11.01 10.91
N VAL A 199 1.03 -9.76 11.08
CA VAL A 199 2.42 -9.42 11.41
C VAL A 199 2.47 -8.42 12.56
N THR A 200 3.45 -8.56 13.45
CA THR A 200 3.70 -7.57 14.51
C THR A 200 4.88 -6.69 14.10
N GLU A 201 4.63 -5.38 14.01
CA GLU A 201 5.66 -4.40 13.65
C GLU A 201 5.68 -3.23 14.64
N THR A 202 6.73 -2.41 14.55
CA THR A 202 6.90 -1.23 15.41
C THR A 202 6.67 0.03 14.57
N GLY A 203 5.86 0.94 15.08
CA GLY A 203 5.50 2.20 14.45
C GLY A 203 4.06 2.22 13.95
N ILE A 204 3.24 3.13 14.47
CA ILE A 204 1.90 3.41 13.96
C ILE A 204 1.85 4.82 13.39
N TYR A 205 1.37 4.92 12.15
CA TYR A 205 1.28 6.17 11.39
C TYR A 205 -0.11 6.29 10.78
N SER A 206 -0.80 7.38 11.06
CA SER A 206 -2.14 7.68 10.52
C SER A 206 -2.20 9.17 10.17
N PRO A 207 -1.63 9.58 9.02
CA PRO A 207 -1.75 10.95 8.54
C PRO A 207 -3.18 11.19 8.05
N MET A 208 -3.71 12.38 8.31
CA MET A 208 -4.99 12.83 7.78
C MET A 208 -4.75 13.76 6.59
N THR A 209 -5.42 13.50 5.48
CA THR A 209 -5.44 14.38 4.30
C THR A 209 -6.71 15.22 4.32
N SER A 210 -6.73 16.34 3.59
CA SER A 210 -7.91 17.23 3.55
C SER A 210 -9.18 16.56 2.99
N ASN A 211 -9.06 15.47 2.23
CA ASN A 211 -10.18 14.74 1.65
C ASN A 211 -10.42 13.37 2.33
N GLY A 212 -9.70 13.05 3.40
CA GLY A 212 -9.86 11.82 4.19
C GLY A 212 -9.44 10.53 3.49
N ARG A 213 -8.67 10.64 2.39
CA ARG A 213 -8.23 9.54 1.53
C ARG A 213 -6.73 9.60 1.30
N ILE A 214 -6.09 8.46 1.10
CA ILE A 214 -4.65 8.39 0.83
C ILE A 214 -4.32 7.16 -0.02
N VAL A 215 -3.26 7.26 -0.83
CA VAL A 215 -2.69 6.13 -1.55
C VAL A 215 -1.36 5.75 -0.89
N VAL A 216 -1.26 4.54 -0.37
CA VAL A 216 -0.06 3.99 0.30
C VAL A 216 0.36 2.74 -0.43
N ASN A 217 1.63 2.65 -0.83
CA ASN A 217 2.15 1.57 -1.68
C ASN A 217 1.32 1.37 -2.96
N GLY A 218 0.80 2.47 -3.52
CA GLY A 218 -0.10 2.42 -4.68
C GLY A 218 -1.54 1.99 -4.36
N VAL A 219 -1.86 1.55 -3.14
CA VAL A 219 -3.20 1.08 -2.75
C VAL A 219 -4.01 2.22 -2.13
N TYR A 220 -5.24 2.39 -2.60
CA TYR A 220 -6.17 3.40 -2.11
C TYR A 220 -6.82 2.99 -0.77
N ALA A 221 -6.68 3.85 0.24
CA ALA A 221 -7.15 3.63 1.59
C ALA A 221 -7.84 4.88 2.17
N SER A 222 -8.59 4.68 3.27
CA SER A 222 -9.15 5.76 4.06
C SER A 222 -8.13 6.27 5.07
N CYS A 223 -8.18 7.57 5.40
CA CYS A 223 -7.41 8.14 6.52
C CYS A 223 -8.13 7.98 7.87
N HIS A 224 -9.36 7.46 7.88
CA HIS A 224 -10.17 7.26 9.08
C HIS A 224 -10.05 5.82 9.61
N ASN A 225 -10.11 5.64 10.94
CA ASN A 225 -9.94 4.35 11.61
C ASN A 225 -11.04 4.03 12.65
N ILE A 226 -12.09 4.85 12.75
CA ILE A 226 -13.21 4.67 13.68
C ILE A 226 -14.53 4.72 12.91
N VAL A 227 -15.35 3.71 13.17
CA VAL A 227 -16.68 3.41 12.61
C VAL A 227 -17.34 4.61 11.92
N GLN A 228 -17.50 4.53 10.59
CA GLN A 228 -18.41 5.39 9.85
C GLN A 228 -19.85 5.10 10.30
N SER A 229 -20.29 5.79 11.34
CA SER A 229 -21.65 6.30 11.32
C SER A 229 -21.56 7.66 10.64
N ASN A 230 -21.75 7.68 9.32
CA ASN A 230 -21.90 8.93 8.55
C ASN A 230 -23.01 9.84 9.14
N SER A 231 -23.93 9.25 9.93
CA SER A 231 -24.87 9.97 10.76
C SER A 231 -24.20 10.66 11.97
N LEU A 232 -23.41 9.98 12.81
CA LEU A 232 -22.94 10.58 14.06
C LEU A 232 -21.85 11.62 13.84
N GLN A 233 -20.92 11.42 12.89
CA GLN A 233 -19.86 12.40 12.67
C GLN A 233 -20.40 13.68 12.03
N ASN A 234 -21.24 13.58 11.00
CA ASN A 234 -21.89 14.74 10.39
C ASN A 234 -22.87 15.41 11.37
N THR A 235 -23.59 14.63 12.18
CA THR A 235 -24.47 15.19 13.23
C THR A 235 -23.65 15.87 14.32
N PHE A 236 -22.54 15.29 14.77
CA PHE A 236 -21.68 15.86 15.80
C PHE A 236 -21.01 17.14 15.31
N PHE A 237 -20.37 17.12 14.13
CA PHE A 237 -19.72 18.32 13.59
C PHE A 237 -20.73 19.40 13.21
N SER A 238 -21.91 19.05 12.68
CA SER A 238 -22.96 20.06 12.42
C SER A 238 -23.57 20.61 13.71
N TYR A 239 -23.72 19.79 14.75
CA TYR A 239 -24.21 20.23 16.05
C TYR A 239 -23.18 21.10 16.76
N ALA A 240 -21.92 20.70 16.79
CA ALA A 240 -20.82 21.48 17.36
C ALA A 240 -20.66 22.83 16.64
N ASP A 241 -20.74 22.84 15.31
CA ASP A 241 -20.60 24.07 14.52
C ASP A 241 -21.86 24.98 14.63
N ARG A 242 -23.05 24.39 14.79
CA ARG A 242 -24.29 25.12 15.13
C ARG A 242 -24.24 25.70 16.54
N MET A 243 -23.73 24.96 17.51
CA MET A 243 -23.52 25.43 18.87
C MET A 243 -22.50 26.56 18.91
N ARG A 244 -21.37 26.42 18.22
CA ARG A 244 -20.37 27.50 18.08
C ARG A 244 -20.99 28.76 17.46
N LYS A 245 -21.79 28.62 16.39
CA LYS A 245 -22.50 29.75 15.76
C LYS A 245 -23.55 30.37 16.67
N PHE A 246 -24.29 29.55 17.42
CA PHE A 246 -25.27 29.99 18.41
C PHE A 246 -24.61 30.74 19.57
N TYR A 247 -23.53 30.20 20.14
CA TYR A 247 -22.71 30.87 21.15
C TYR A 247 -22.09 32.16 20.61
N ALA A 248 -21.49 32.13 19.42
CA ALA A 248 -20.97 33.34 18.80
C ALA A 248 -22.08 34.37 18.53
N SER A 249 -23.32 33.96 18.24
CA SER A 249 -24.45 34.87 18.06
C SER A 249 -25.03 35.41 19.37
N LEU A 250 -24.91 34.66 20.47
CA LEU A 250 -25.42 35.05 21.79
C LEU A 250 -24.41 35.84 22.61
N PHE A 251 -23.11 35.62 22.39
CA PHE A 251 -22.03 36.20 23.17
C PHE A 251 -21.08 37.06 22.32
N SER A 252 -21.49 37.46 21.11
CA SER A 252 -20.83 38.57 20.38
C SER A 252 -21.30 39.91 20.91
N THR A 253 -20.93 40.21 22.15
CA THR A 253 -20.74 41.57 22.67
C THR A 253 -19.91 41.42 23.94
N GLU A 254 -18.79 42.15 23.97
CA GLU A 254 -17.73 42.18 24.99
C GLU A 254 -18.10 41.72 26.41
N SER A 255 -17.28 40.85 27.01
CA SER A 255 -16.46 41.16 28.19
C SER A 255 -15.77 39.92 28.78
N ASP A 256 -14.54 40.13 29.23
CA ASP A 256 -13.81 39.30 30.19
C ASP A 256 -14.64 39.05 31.44
N VAL A 257 -15.16 37.84 31.67
CA VAL A 257 -14.95 37.06 32.91
C VAL A 257 -15.33 35.60 32.67
N ALA A 258 -14.45 34.70 33.06
CA ALA A 258 -14.68 33.26 33.07
C ALA A 258 -15.57 32.86 34.26
N GLU A 259 -16.87 32.73 34.03
CA GLU A 259 -17.74 31.81 34.80
C GLU A 259 -18.59 31.03 33.81
N LEU A 260 -18.43 29.69 33.82
CA LEU A 260 -19.14 28.82 32.89
C LEU A 260 -20.64 28.81 33.22
N PRO A 261 -21.53 29.10 32.25
CA PRO A 261 -22.96 29.23 32.51
C PRO A 261 -23.63 27.87 32.80
N MET A 262 -24.73 27.94 33.56
CA MET A 262 -25.55 26.79 33.96
C MET A 262 -25.86 25.85 32.78
N GLY A 263 -25.46 24.58 32.92
CA GLY A 263 -25.66 23.53 31.90
C GLY A 263 -24.36 22.91 31.38
N MET A 264 -23.21 23.52 31.66
CA MET A 264 -21.90 22.92 31.38
C MET A 264 -21.62 21.66 32.21
N ASP A 265 -22.30 21.47 33.35
CA ASP A 265 -22.22 20.25 34.17
C ASP A 265 -22.73 19.01 33.42
N LEU A 266 -23.75 19.18 32.57
CA LEU A 266 -24.28 18.07 31.76
C LEU A 266 -23.30 17.66 30.66
N ILE A 267 -22.60 18.66 30.09
CA ILE A 267 -21.59 18.47 29.06
C ILE A 267 -20.31 17.87 29.66
N ALA A 268 -19.91 18.28 30.85
CA ALA A 268 -18.79 17.68 31.59
C ALA A 268 -19.09 16.22 31.96
N ASN A 269 -20.30 15.91 32.42
CA ASN A 269 -20.73 14.53 32.70
C ASN A 269 -20.83 13.66 31.43
N MET A 270 -21.17 14.24 30.28
CA MET A 270 -21.12 13.53 29.00
C MET A 270 -19.70 13.34 28.46
N LEU A 271 -18.79 14.30 28.70
CA LEU A 271 -17.36 14.12 28.42
C LEU A 271 -16.74 13.00 29.26
N ASP A 272 -17.14 12.87 30.53
CA ASP A 272 -16.75 11.76 31.41
C ASP A 272 -17.23 10.38 30.92
N LEU A 273 -18.29 10.34 30.09
CA LEU A 273 -18.77 9.10 29.45
C LEU A 273 -17.95 8.71 28.22
N VAL A 274 -17.32 9.69 27.57
CA VAL A 274 -16.54 9.53 26.33
C VAL A 274 -15.04 9.43 26.62
N ILE A 275 -14.59 10.03 27.72
CA ILE A 275 -13.20 10.05 28.19
C ILE A 275 -13.14 9.26 29.50
N PRO A 276 -12.61 8.02 29.51
CA PRO A 276 -12.49 7.25 30.74
C PRO A 276 -11.55 7.98 31.71
N LYS A 277 -11.93 7.98 33.01
CA LYS A 277 -11.26 8.74 34.09
C LYS A 277 -9.80 8.39 34.36
N ASP A 278 -9.26 7.38 33.69
CA ASP A 278 -7.86 6.95 33.82
C ASP A 278 -6.89 7.69 32.87
N LEU A 279 -7.34 8.70 32.12
CA LEU A 279 -6.50 9.53 31.24
C LEU A 279 -6.16 10.92 31.81
N VAL A 280 -6.48 11.22 33.07
CA VAL A 280 -6.09 12.47 33.76
C VAL A 280 -5.09 12.23 34.91
N THR A 281 -4.64 10.99 35.12
CA THR A 281 -3.47 10.70 35.95
C THR A 281 -2.49 9.79 35.21
N LEU A 282 -1.69 10.39 34.35
CA LEU A 282 -0.26 10.12 34.13
C LEU A 282 0.38 11.27 33.34
#